data_AF-A0A2P6NGS5-F1
#
_entry.id   AF-A0A2P6NGS5-F1
#
_cell.length_a   1.000
_cell.length_b   1.000
_cell.length_c   1.000
_cell.angle_alpha   90.00
_cell.angle_beta   90.00
_cell.angle_gamma   90.00
#
_symmetry.space_group_name_H-M   'P 1'
#
loop_
_entity.id
_entity.type
_entity.pdbx_description
1 polymer ?
#
loop_
_entity_poly.entity_id
_entity_poly.type
_entity_poly.pdbx_seq_one_letter_code
_entity_poly.pdbx_strand_id
1 'polypeptide(L)'
;MEVCRDLEEKIQSLQTTFIKILEAKKNGASTKELEQQAQAIVLLLRGENRSLYQRIDKHKEKLSQIKTESDEGISLKSLLEKEKSLRYEEARLREEINSCQNFSTPAIDRVQLISEEEFDRVASTELKSKSTDPHQKRIQQYHHEMQERKRDTRLCIESERLTSKKKELTEKTMNQRKMLLGLQSKIDTIYKLSGTIQEAVYGSSGVPQLKQIALAKDLPTPLYILYHSTLVAMESHPEKTYAVDFFYDTQRNYVTVRSNTVGLLTSLFPFDEGSHSPNPLDSSKEDYEIKNVKYGRPYKWVQGLCKLYFLPSDTGNREEMDSHLINIPVLTAIHALRNRYNDRVSLQHELSSLQEKTKVMDAAQNEYRESHPSTPGSVSVQLMSWKEVPSPKEGYVRCKGILKRDKEEIECSVDIAPTYPSPSSVAIQFSSRQTEVVSLLQSQLDLLQLKTHYPLSEKVLSSIASLSS
;
A
#
# COMPACT_ATOMS: atom_id res chain seq x y z
N MET A 1 89.33 -64.75 -50.87
CA MET A 1 89.53 -65.47 -52.14
C MET A 1 89.78 -66.96 -51.92
N GLU A 2 90.57 -67.38 -50.92
CA GLU A 2 90.80 -68.80 -50.61
C GLU A 2 89.51 -69.61 -50.31
N VAL A 3 88.57 -69.07 -49.52
CA VAL A 3 87.32 -69.78 -49.17
C VAL A 3 86.42 -70.08 -50.37
N CYS A 4 86.41 -69.19 -51.38
CA CYS A 4 85.63 -69.40 -52.59
C CYS A 4 86.24 -70.52 -53.45
N ARG A 5 87.57 -70.60 -53.48
CA ARG A 5 88.30 -71.64 -54.21
C ARG A 5 88.10 -73.03 -53.58
N ASP A 6 88.15 -73.14 -52.25
CA ASP A 6 87.88 -74.41 -51.54
C ASP A 6 86.45 -74.92 -51.77
N LEU A 7 85.47 -74.01 -51.81
CA LEU A 7 84.07 -74.35 -52.12
C LEU A 7 83.93 -74.85 -53.56
N GLU A 8 84.60 -74.19 -54.52
CA GLU A 8 84.61 -74.60 -55.92
C GLU A 8 85.24 -75.99 -56.11
N GLU A 9 86.38 -76.25 -55.46
CA GLU A 9 87.05 -77.57 -55.50
C GLU A 9 86.15 -78.68 -54.93
N LYS A 10 85.44 -78.43 -53.83
CA LYS A 10 84.49 -79.40 -53.24
C LYS A 10 83.23 -79.62 -54.10
N ILE A 11 82.73 -78.57 -54.76
CA ILE A 11 81.61 -78.68 -55.70
C ILE A 11 82.01 -79.49 -56.93
N GLN A 12 83.21 -79.26 -57.49
CA GLN A 12 83.75 -80.06 -58.60
C GLN A 12 83.96 -81.53 -58.20
N SER A 13 84.46 -81.76 -56.98
CA SER A 13 84.57 -83.13 -56.43
C SER A 13 83.20 -83.80 -56.29
N LEU A 14 82.18 -83.06 -55.84
CA LEU A 14 80.81 -83.57 -55.72
C LEU A 14 80.22 -83.93 -57.09
N GLN A 15 80.38 -83.05 -58.08
CA GLN A 15 79.96 -83.28 -59.46
C GLN A 15 80.62 -84.54 -60.04
N THR A 16 81.93 -84.69 -59.81
CA THR A 16 82.68 -85.87 -60.26
C THR A 16 82.17 -87.15 -59.60
N THR A 17 81.87 -87.14 -58.30
CA THR A 17 81.25 -88.29 -57.62
C THR A 17 79.85 -88.61 -58.16
N PHE A 18 79.04 -87.60 -58.51
CA PHE A 18 77.72 -87.82 -59.11
C PHE A 18 77.81 -88.45 -60.51
N ILE A 19 78.77 -88.04 -61.33
CA ILE A 19 79.00 -88.66 -62.65
C ILE A 19 79.35 -90.15 -62.48
N LYS A 20 80.23 -90.48 -61.52
CA LYS A 20 80.60 -91.86 -61.19
C LYS A 20 79.41 -92.69 -60.67
N ILE A 21 78.51 -92.09 -59.89
CA ILE A 21 77.27 -92.75 -59.44
C ILE A 21 76.37 -93.08 -60.65
N LEU A 22 76.22 -92.14 -61.58
CA LEU A 22 75.38 -92.34 -62.78
C LEU A 22 75.94 -93.44 -63.69
N GLU A 23 77.27 -93.51 -63.86
CA GLU A 23 77.93 -94.57 -64.63
C GLU A 23 77.80 -95.94 -63.95
N ALA A 24 78.02 -96.03 -62.63
CA ALA A 24 77.85 -97.27 -61.87
C ALA A 24 76.41 -97.80 -61.94
N LYS A 25 75.42 -96.90 -61.90
CA LYS A 25 73.99 -97.23 -62.03
C LYS A 25 73.62 -97.74 -63.41
N LYS A 26 74.24 -97.20 -64.47
CA LYS A 26 74.06 -97.66 -65.87
C LYS A 26 74.61 -99.07 -66.10
N ASN A 27 75.68 -99.43 -65.40
CA ASN A 27 76.35 -100.72 -65.52
C ASN A 27 75.82 -101.78 -64.52
N GLY A 28 74.77 -101.47 -63.73
CA GLY A 28 74.18 -102.40 -62.76
C GLY A 28 75.02 -102.66 -61.50
N ALA A 29 76.05 -101.85 -61.24
CA ALA A 29 76.93 -101.97 -60.07
C ALA A 29 76.37 -101.25 -58.84
N SER A 30 76.81 -101.65 -57.63
CA SER A 30 76.37 -101.06 -56.35
C SER A 30 76.87 -99.62 -56.18
N THR A 31 75.97 -98.68 -55.84
CA THR A 31 76.25 -97.23 -55.73
C THR A 31 76.43 -96.70 -54.30
N LYS A 32 76.26 -97.55 -53.28
CA LYS A 32 76.15 -97.11 -51.87
C LYS A 32 77.36 -96.33 -51.32
N GLU A 33 78.58 -96.72 -51.68
CA GLU A 33 79.80 -96.04 -51.18
C GLU A 33 79.97 -94.65 -51.79
N LEU A 34 79.67 -94.50 -53.08
CA LEU A 34 79.74 -93.22 -53.77
C LEU A 34 78.65 -92.26 -53.26
N GLU A 35 77.46 -92.77 -52.93
CA GLU A 35 76.39 -92.00 -52.30
C GLU A 35 76.79 -91.48 -50.91
N GLN A 36 77.47 -92.30 -50.10
CA GLN A 36 78.02 -91.88 -48.81
C GLN A 36 79.11 -90.80 -48.97
N GLN A 37 79.98 -90.95 -49.97
CA GLN A 37 81.00 -89.95 -50.28
C GLN A 37 80.37 -88.61 -50.71
N ALA A 38 79.34 -88.63 -51.55
CA ALA A 38 78.61 -87.43 -51.96
C ALA A 38 77.91 -86.75 -50.76
N GLN A 39 77.29 -87.52 -49.86
CA GLN A 39 76.67 -86.99 -48.65
C GLN A 39 77.68 -86.31 -47.71
N ALA A 40 78.87 -86.90 -47.55
CA ALA A 40 79.94 -86.31 -46.75
C ALA A 40 80.40 -84.95 -47.30
N ILE A 41 80.56 -84.83 -48.63
CA ILE A 41 80.94 -83.58 -49.28
C ILE A 41 79.86 -82.50 -49.08
N VAL A 42 78.57 -82.85 -49.19
CA VAL A 42 77.45 -81.90 -48.98
C VAL A 42 77.41 -81.37 -47.53
N LEU A 43 77.71 -82.22 -46.54
CA LEU A 43 77.77 -81.78 -45.14
C LEU A 43 78.90 -80.78 -44.89
N LEU A 44 80.07 -80.99 -45.51
CA LEU A 44 81.18 -80.05 -45.43
C LEU A 44 80.82 -78.69 -46.06
N LEU A 45 80.17 -78.69 -47.23
CA LEU A 45 79.68 -77.46 -47.88
C LEU A 45 78.67 -76.70 -47.00
N ARG A 46 77.76 -77.41 -46.34
CA ARG A 46 76.82 -76.78 -45.39
C ARG A 46 77.54 -76.16 -44.19
N GLY A 47 78.59 -76.80 -43.68
CA GLY A 47 79.42 -76.28 -42.60
C GLY A 47 80.14 -74.98 -42.97
N GLU A 48 80.77 -74.94 -44.15
CA GLU A 48 81.48 -73.75 -44.64
C GLU A 48 80.52 -72.59 -44.93
N ASN A 49 79.35 -72.88 -45.51
CA ASN A 49 78.35 -71.86 -45.78
C ASN A 49 77.85 -71.20 -44.48
N ARG A 50 77.63 -71.98 -43.42
CA ARG A 50 77.27 -71.44 -42.10
C ARG A 50 78.35 -70.53 -41.52
N SER A 51 79.63 -70.88 -41.71
CA SER A 51 80.76 -70.06 -41.25
C SER A 51 80.86 -68.72 -41.99
N LEU A 52 80.49 -68.69 -43.28
CA LEU A 52 80.45 -67.45 -44.07
C LEU A 52 79.37 -66.49 -43.55
N TYR A 53 78.16 -66.98 -43.28
CA TYR A 53 77.10 -66.15 -42.70
C TYR A 53 77.52 -65.54 -41.36
N GLN A 54 78.16 -66.32 -40.49
CA GLN A 54 78.67 -65.81 -39.20
C GLN A 54 79.73 -64.72 -39.38
N ARG A 55 80.61 -64.85 -40.38
CA ARG A 55 81.60 -63.81 -40.70
C ARG A 55 80.93 -62.52 -41.20
N ILE A 56 79.93 -62.64 -42.07
CA ILE A 56 79.18 -61.50 -42.60
C ILE A 56 78.49 -60.74 -41.46
N ASP A 57 77.82 -61.44 -40.56
CA ASP A 57 77.12 -60.80 -39.44
C ASP A 57 78.11 -60.10 -38.49
N LYS A 58 79.26 -60.72 -38.21
CA LYS A 58 80.32 -60.08 -37.42
C LYS A 58 80.86 -58.80 -38.07
N HIS A 59 80.94 -58.75 -39.41
CA HIS A 59 81.33 -57.54 -40.12
C HIS A 59 80.26 -56.45 -40.06
N LYS A 60 78.97 -56.80 -40.14
CA LYS A 60 77.87 -55.83 -39.99
C LYS A 60 77.85 -55.19 -38.61
N GLU A 61 78.07 -55.98 -37.56
CA GLU A 61 78.10 -55.49 -36.18
C GLU A 61 79.25 -54.52 -35.92
N LYS A 62 80.45 -54.82 -36.46
CA LYS A 62 81.58 -53.88 -36.44
C LYS A 62 81.27 -52.56 -37.15
N LEU A 63 80.55 -52.62 -38.26
CA LEU A 63 80.18 -51.44 -39.04
C LEU A 63 79.17 -50.56 -38.30
N SER A 64 78.24 -51.14 -37.53
CA SER A 64 77.30 -50.36 -36.71
C SER A 64 77.98 -49.70 -35.52
N GLN A 65 78.94 -50.38 -34.88
CA GLN A 65 79.71 -49.81 -33.76
C GLN A 65 80.55 -48.61 -34.20
N ILE A 66 81.28 -48.71 -35.32
CA ILE A 66 82.05 -47.60 -35.88
C ILE A 66 81.15 -46.40 -36.21
N LYS A 67 79.92 -46.64 -36.68
CA LYS A 67 78.95 -45.58 -36.99
C LYS A 67 78.42 -44.86 -35.74
N THR A 68 78.37 -45.54 -34.60
CA THR A 68 77.95 -44.93 -33.33
C THR A 68 79.11 -44.24 -32.60
N GLU A 69 80.35 -44.69 -32.80
CA GLU A 69 81.55 -44.14 -32.14
C GLU A 69 82.16 -42.92 -32.86
N SER A 70 81.74 -42.62 -34.10
CA SER A 70 82.20 -41.42 -34.81
C SER A 70 81.58 -40.15 -34.19
N ASP A 71 82.39 -39.43 -33.41
CA ASP A 71 82.03 -38.20 -32.68
C ASP A 71 81.43 -37.09 -33.56
N GLU A 72 81.87 -36.97 -34.81
CA GLU A 72 81.32 -35.99 -35.77
C GLU A 72 79.85 -36.30 -36.11
N GLY A 73 79.49 -37.58 -36.19
CA GLY A 73 78.12 -38.03 -36.44
C GLY A 73 77.18 -37.80 -35.26
N ILE A 74 77.69 -37.83 -34.03
CA ILE A 74 76.92 -37.52 -32.81
C ILE A 74 76.70 -36.01 -32.70
N SER A 75 77.73 -35.20 -32.94
CA SER A 75 77.64 -33.73 -32.88
C SER A 75 76.64 -33.18 -33.91
N LEU A 76 76.71 -33.62 -35.17
CA LEU A 76 75.78 -33.20 -36.22
C LEU A 76 74.32 -33.58 -35.93
N LYS A 77 74.08 -34.77 -35.33
CA LYS A 77 72.73 -35.17 -34.92
C LYS A 77 72.17 -34.26 -33.82
N SER A 78 72.98 -33.94 -32.82
CA SER A 78 72.54 -33.05 -31.72
C SER A 78 72.21 -31.63 -32.22
N LEU A 79 73.00 -31.10 -33.16
CA LEU A 79 72.73 -29.80 -33.79
C LEU A 79 71.44 -29.82 -34.62
N LEU A 80 71.21 -30.90 -35.37
CA LEU A 80 69.99 -31.08 -36.15
C LEU A 80 68.74 -31.19 -35.26
N GLU A 81 68.85 -31.86 -34.11
CA GLU A 81 67.77 -31.93 -33.11
C GLU A 81 67.46 -30.55 -32.52
N LYS A 82 68.50 -29.77 -32.21
CA LYS A 82 68.34 -28.39 -31.73
C LYS A 82 67.69 -27.48 -32.79
N GLU A 83 68.11 -27.58 -34.04
CA GLU A 83 67.49 -26.83 -35.15
C GLU A 83 66.01 -27.18 -35.30
N LYS A 84 65.66 -28.46 -35.23
CA LYS A 84 64.25 -28.91 -35.29
C LYS A 84 63.43 -28.37 -34.14
N SER A 85 63.97 -28.35 -32.92
CA SER A 85 63.29 -27.78 -31.74
C SER A 85 63.02 -26.28 -31.93
N LEU A 86 63.99 -25.52 -32.43
CA LEU A 86 63.84 -24.08 -32.66
C LEU A 86 62.84 -23.77 -33.77
N ARG A 87 62.87 -24.53 -34.88
CA ARG A 87 61.87 -24.37 -35.95
C ARG A 87 60.45 -24.67 -35.47
N TYR A 88 60.29 -25.65 -34.57
CA TYR A 88 59.00 -25.93 -33.96
C TYR A 88 58.51 -24.76 -33.09
N GLU A 89 59.40 -24.18 -32.27
CA GLU A 89 59.07 -23.05 -31.42
C GLU A 89 58.71 -21.80 -32.25
N GLU A 90 59.47 -21.51 -33.30
CA GLU A 90 59.17 -20.43 -34.24
C GLU A 90 57.81 -20.64 -34.93
N ALA A 91 57.54 -21.86 -35.42
CA ALA A 91 56.27 -22.18 -36.05
C ALA A 91 55.09 -22.00 -35.08
N ARG A 92 55.23 -22.48 -33.84
CA ARG A 92 54.22 -22.31 -32.79
C ARG A 92 53.99 -20.83 -32.46
N LEU A 93 55.05 -20.05 -32.28
CA LEU A 93 54.94 -18.62 -32.00
C LEU A 93 54.30 -17.87 -33.17
N ARG A 94 54.61 -18.24 -34.42
CA ARG A 94 53.96 -17.68 -35.60
C ARG A 94 52.48 -18.05 -35.67
N GLU A 95 52.11 -19.28 -35.34
CA GLU A 95 50.70 -19.69 -35.24
C GLU A 95 49.97 -18.90 -34.15
N GLU A 96 50.60 -18.69 -32.99
CA GLU A 96 50.04 -17.91 -31.89
C GLU A 96 49.89 -16.43 -32.25
N ILE A 97 50.89 -15.82 -32.88
CA ILE A 97 50.80 -14.46 -33.41
C ILE A 97 49.67 -14.34 -34.44
N ASN A 98 49.58 -15.28 -35.39
CA ASN A 98 48.51 -15.28 -36.39
C ASN A 98 47.14 -15.47 -35.74
N SER A 99 47.05 -16.27 -34.69
CA SER A 99 45.83 -16.41 -33.89
C SER A 99 45.46 -15.10 -33.19
N CYS A 100 46.43 -14.43 -32.57
CA CYS A 100 46.23 -13.15 -31.90
C CYS A 100 45.93 -11.99 -32.85
N GLN A 101 46.47 -11.99 -34.08
CA GLN A 101 46.22 -10.94 -35.07
C GLN A 101 44.84 -11.08 -35.74
N ASN A 102 44.35 -12.31 -35.92
CA ASN A 102 43.08 -12.59 -36.59
C ASN A 102 41.89 -12.65 -35.63
N PHE A 103 41.89 -11.87 -34.56
CA PHE A 103 40.74 -11.80 -33.68
C PHE A 103 39.59 -11.04 -34.39
N SER A 104 38.64 -11.78 -34.94
CA SER A 104 37.37 -11.20 -35.40
C SER A 104 36.34 -11.34 -34.30
N THR A 105 35.73 -10.23 -33.90
CA THR A 105 34.59 -10.24 -32.99
C THR A 105 33.33 -9.97 -33.81
N PRO A 106 32.48 -10.99 -34.09
CA PRO A 106 31.30 -10.83 -34.96
C PRO A 106 30.29 -9.77 -34.47
N ALA A 107 30.41 -9.35 -33.21
CA ALA A 107 29.60 -8.29 -32.62
C ALA A 107 30.03 -6.88 -33.05
N ILE A 108 31.32 -6.66 -33.35
CA ILE A 108 31.85 -5.35 -33.73
C ILE A 108 31.35 -4.96 -35.13
N ASP A 109 31.27 -5.92 -36.04
CA ASP A 109 30.82 -5.69 -37.43
C ASP A 109 29.33 -5.36 -37.56
N ARG A 110 28.53 -5.69 -36.54
CA ARG A 110 27.09 -5.37 -36.51
C ARG A 110 26.80 -3.97 -35.98
N VAL A 111 27.77 -3.33 -35.32
CA VAL A 111 27.59 -1.98 -34.79
C VAL A 111 27.86 -0.99 -35.92
N GLN A 112 26.77 -0.50 -36.54
CA GLN A 112 26.84 0.65 -37.42
C GLN A 112 27.20 1.87 -36.58
N LEU A 113 28.44 2.36 -36.73
CA LEU A 113 28.86 3.62 -36.14
C LEU A 113 28.47 4.77 -37.06
N ILE A 114 28.11 5.89 -36.43
CA ILE A 114 27.95 7.18 -37.06
C ILE A 114 29.28 7.60 -37.70
N SER A 115 29.23 8.28 -38.85
CA SER A 115 30.43 8.77 -39.53
C SER A 115 31.19 9.79 -38.67
N GLU A 116 32.51 9.94 -38.89
CA GLU A 116 33.33 10.93 -38.15
C GLU A 116 32.78 12.35 -38.31
N GLU A 117 32.31 12.70 -39.51
CA GLU A 117 31.77 14.01 -39.84
C GLU A 117 30.43 14.32 -39.15
N GLU A 118 29.61 13.31 -38.90
CA GLU A 118 28.34 13.44 -38.20
C GLU A 118 28.55 13.42 -36.68
N PHE A 119 29.49 12.61 -36.19
CA PHE A 119 29.90 12.61 -34.78
C PHE A 119 30.45 13.98 -34.37
N ASP A 120 31.29 14.59 -35.20
CA ASP A 120 31.85 15.93 -34.95
C ASP A 120 30.79 17.04 -34.97
N ARG A 121 29.60 16.80 -35.54
CA ARG A 121 28.47 17.73 -35.49
C ARG A 121 27.57 17.50 -34.27
N VAL A 122 27.22 16.24 -34.01
CA VAL A 122 26.15 15.87 -33.06
C VAL A 122 26.67 15.63 -31.64
N ALA A 123 27.89 15.12 -31.48
CA ALA A 123 28.41 14.76 -30.17
C ALA A 123 28.62 15.99 -29.26
N SER A 124 28.36 15.81 -27.97
CA SER A 124 28.56 16.85 -26.96
C SER A 124 30.04 17.20 -26.78
N THR A 125 30.30 18.45 -26.38
CA THR A 125 31.66 18.97 -26.16
C THR A 125 32.45 18.21 -25.08
N GLU A 126 31.77 17.52 -24.17
CA GLU A 126 32.38 16.64 -23.16
C GLU A 126 32.91 15.32 -23.74
N LEU A 127 32.29 14.79 -24.79
CA LEU A 127 32.71 13.55 -25.46
C LEU A 127 33.77 13.79 -26.54
N LYS A 128 33.87 15.02 -27.06
CA LYS A 128 34.92 15.46 -27.99
C LYS A 128 36.21 15.75 -27.22
N SER A 129 36.94 14.70 -26.82
CA SER A 129 38.29 14.94 -26.31
C SER A 129 39.17 15.48 -27.45
N LYS A 130 40.09 16.39 -27.16
CA LYS A 130 41.04 16.94 -28.15
C LYS A 130 42.10 15.93 -28.63
N SER A 131 41.97 14.64 -28.34
CA SER A 131 43.00 13.68 -28.67
C SER A 131 43.04 13.37 -30.17
N THR A 132 44.26 13.32 -30.69
CA THR A 132 44.55 13.05 -32.11
C THR A 132 44.56 11.55 -32.42
N ASP A 133 44.54 10.70 -31.39
CA ASP A 133 44.64 9.24 -31.52
C ASP A 133 43.36 8.62 -32.12
N PRO A 134 43.45 7.89 -33.25
CA PRO A 134 42.30 7.25 -33.89
C PRO A 134 41.57 6.24 -32.97
N HIS A 135 42.29 5.55 -32.07
CA HIS A 135 41.66 4.57 -31.17
C HIS A 135 40.72 5.26 -30.17
N GLN A 136 41.16 6.38 -29.58
CA GLN A 136 40.35 7.14 -28.64
C GLN A 136 39.13 7.79 -29.29
N LYS A 137 39.27 8.29 -30.53
CA LYS A 137 38.12 8.80 -31.31
C LYS A 137 37.07 7.70 -31.55
N ARG A 138 37.53 6.50 -31.91
CA ARG A 138 36.63 5.34 -32.11
C ARG A 138 35.88 4.98 -30.82
N ILE A 139 36.55 4.98 -29.67
CA ILE A 139 35.92 4.75 -28.35
C ILE A 139 34.85 5.81 -28.05
N GLN A 140 35.11 7.08 -28.37
CA GLN A 140 34.16 8.17 -28.13
C GLN A 140 32.92 8.05 -29.01
N GLN A 141 33.07 7.63 -30.26
CA GLN A 141 31.95 7.31 -31.14
C GLN A 141 31.09 6.17 -30.56
N TYR A 142 31.72 5.09 -30.07
CA TYR A 142 31.00 4.01 -29.41
C TYR A 142 30.26 4.47 -28.15
N HIS A 143 30.86 5.36 -27.35
CA HIS A 143 30.22 5.91 -26.17
C HIS A 143 28.97 6.74 -26.51
N HIS A 144 29.05 7.56 -27.56
CA HIS A 144 27.91 8.33 -28.04
C HIS A 144 26.80 7.43 -28.57
N GLU A 145 27.12 6.47 -29.42
CA GLU A 145 26.17 5.49 -29.95
C GLU A 145 25.48 4.70 -28.83
N MET A 146 26.24 4.31 -27.80
CA MET A 146 25.67 3.65 -26.62
C MET A 146 24.69 4.56 -25.87
N GLN A 147 25.01 5.85 -25.71
CA GLN A 147 24.13 6.82 -25.04
C GLN A 147 22.84 7.03 -25.83
N GLU A 148 22.92 7.18 -27.15
CA GLU A 148 21.76 7.33 -28.03
C GLU A 148 20.87 6.08 -27.98
N ARG A 149 21.43 4.87 -28.11
CA ARG A 149 20.64 3.62 -27.98
C ARG A 149 19.96 3.49 -26.62
N LYS A 150 20.62 3.90 -25.54
CA LYS A 150 20.01 3.94 -24.20
C LYS A 150 18.85 4.95 -24.14
N ARG A 151 19.01 6.11 -24.79
CA ARG A 151 17.97 7.14 -24.89
C ARG A 151 16.77 6.62 -25.69
N ASP A 152 17.01 6.01 -26.84
CA ASP A 152 15.96 5.46 -27.71
C ASP A 152 15.19 4.34 -27.04
N THR A 153 15.88 3.45 -26.34
CA THR A 153 15.22 2.38 -25.57
C THR A 153 14.30 2.96 -24.49
N ARG A 154 14.74 4.01 -23.78
CA ARG A 154 13.91 4.71 -22.79
C ARG A 154 12.69 5.38 -23.43
N LEU A 155 12.87 6.03 -24.57
CA LEU A 155 11.77 6.66 -25.31
C LEU A 155 10.76 5.63 -25.83
N CYS A 156 11.24 4.46 -26.28
CA CYS A 156 10.39 3.36 -26.70
C CYS A 156 9.51 2.87 -25.54
N ILE A 157 10.12 2.59 -24.38
CA ILE A 157 9.40 2.16 -23.16
C ILE A 157 8.35 3.21 -22.74
N GLU A 158 8.71 4.49 -22.75
CA GLU A 158 7.76 5.55 -22.38
C GLU A 158 6.61 5.69 -23.40
N SER A 159 6.90 5.55 -24.70
CA SER A 159 5.88 5.54 -25.75
C SER A 159 4.90 4.38 -25.59
N GLU A 160 5.39 3.19 -25.26
CA GLU A 160 4.56 2.02 -24.96
C GLU A 160 3.69 2.24 -23.72
N ARG A 161 4.26 2.83 -22.66
CA ARG A 161 3.55 3.19 -21.43
C ARG A 161 2.42 4.20 -21.71
N LEU A 162 2.70 5.26 -22.47
CA LEU A 162 1.72 6.27 -22.85
C LEU A 162 0.63 5.70 -23.76
N THR A 163 1.00 4.81 -24.69
CA THR A 163 0.05 4.13 -25.58
C THR A 163 -0.90 3.23 -24.78
N SER A 164 -0.37 2.51 -23.78
CA SER A 164 -1.16 1.69 -22.86
C SER A 164 -2.11 2.55 -22.02
N LYS A 165 -1.62 3.68 -21.50
CA LYS A 165 -2.46 4.62 -20.72
C LYS A 165 -3.55 5.25 -21.56
N LYS A 166 -3.25 5.60 -22.82
CA LYS A 166 -4.24 6.12 -23.77
C LYS A 166 -5.35 5.10 -24.00
N LYS A 167 -5.03 3.82 -24.20
CA LYS A 167 -6.01 2.74 -24.35
C LYS A 167 -6.93 2.63 -23.11
N GLU A 168 -6.35 2.57 -21.91
CA GLU A 168 -7.10 2.52 -20.64
C GLU A 168 -8.07 3.71 -20.50
N LEU A 169 -7.61 4.92 -20.80
CA LEU A 169 -8.45 6.13 -20.72
C LEU A 169 -9.56 6.15 -21.77
N THR A 170 -9.29 5.67 -22.99
CA THR A 170 -10.32 5.56 -24.03
C THR A 170 -11.40 4.56 -23.64
N GLU A 171 -11.03 3.43 -23.03
CA GLU A 171 -11.99 2.44 -22.53
C GLU A 171 -12.83 2.99 -21.38
N LYS A 172 -12.21 3.66 -20.40
CA LYS A 172 -12.92 4.36 -19.31
C LYS A 172 -13.92 5.37 -19.84
N THR A 173 -13.52 6.18 -20.81
CA THR A 173 -14.39 7.18 -21.45
C THR A 173 -15.55 6.51 -22.19
N MET A 174 -15.30 5.41 -22.90
CA MET A 174 -16.33 4.65 -23.59
C MET A 174 -17.35 4.05 -22.61
N ASN A 175 -16.88 3.48 -21.50
CA ASN A 175 -17.74 2.91 -20.46
C ASN A 175 -18.57 3.98 -19.75
N GLN A 176 -17.98 5.14 -19.44
CA GLN A 176 -18.71 6.29 -18.92
C GLN A 176 -19.79 6.78 -19.89
N ARG A 177 -19.49 6.88 -21.19
CA ARG A 177 -20.49 7.25 -22.21
C ARG A 177 -21.63 6.23 -22.28
N LYS A 178 -21.33 4.93 -22.26
CA LYS A 178 -22.34 3.87 -22.22
C LYS A 178 -23.23 4.00 -20.97
N MET A 179 -22.62 4.25 -19.81
CA MET A 179 -23.34 4.49 -18.57
C MET A 179 -24.26 5.73 -18.67
N LEU A 180 -23.78 6.83 -19.24
CA LEU A 180 -24.56 8.06 -19.42
C LEU A 180 -25.74 7.85 -20.38
N LEU A 181 -25.53 7.15 -21.50
CA LEU A 181 -26.61 6.78 -22.42
C LEU A 181 -27.63 5.86 -21.75
N GLY A 182 -27.17 4.90 -20.94
CA GLY A 182 -28.04 4.05 -20.13
C GLY A 182 -28.76 4.80 -19.01
N LEU A 183 -28.19 5.89 -18.50
CA LEU A 183 -28.85 6.76 -17.53
C LEU A 183 -29.91 7.64 -18.20
N GLN A 184 -29.64 8.15 -19.40
CA GLN A 184 -30.61 8.93 -20.17
C GLN A 184 -31.90 8.13 -20.42
N SER A 185 -31.79 6.89 -20.86
CA SER A 185 -32.98 6.05 -21.09
C SER A 185 -33.77 5.77 -19.80
N LYS A 186 -33.09 5.63 -18.65
CA LYS A 186 -33.75 5.55 -17.34
C LYS A 186 -34.46 6.84 -16.97
N ILE A 187 -33.82 7.99 -17.20
CA ILE A 187 -34.43 9.31 -16.98
C ILE A 187 -35.66 9.49 -17.87
N ASP A 188 -35.58 9.13 -19.15
CA ASP A 188 -36.71 9.22 -20.08
C ASP A 188 -37.88 8.32 -19.63
N THR A 189 -37.57 7.15 -19.07
CA THR A 189 -38.57 6.24 -18.50
C THR A 189 -39.22 6.84 -17.25
N ILE A 190 -38.41 7.40 -16.33
CA ILE A 190 -38.92 8.09 -15.13
C ILE A 190 -39.76 9.29 -15.53
N TYR A 191 -39.33 10.09 -16.50
CA TYR A 191 -40.07 11.26 -17.00
C TYR A 191 -41.44 10.85 -17.50
N LYS A 192 -41.52 9.82 -18.36
CA LYS A 192 -42.79 9.26 -18.87
C LYS A 192 -43.70 8.76 -17.75
N LEU A 193 -43.15 8.07 -16.75
CA LEU A 193 -43.93 7.56 -15.62
C LEU A 193 -44.37 8.67 -14.67
N SER A 194 -43.56 9.71 -14.51
CA SER A 194 -43.81 10.83 -13.59
C SER A 194 -44.72 11.91 -14.16
N GLY A 195 -44.91 11.99 -15.48
CA GLY A 195 -45.68 13.06 -16.12
C GLY A 195 -47.11 13.18 -15.58
N THR A 196 -47.80 12.05 -15.39
CA THR A 196 -49.16 12.02 -14.82
C THR A 196 -49.21 12.52 -13.37
N ILE A 197 -48.17 12.23 -12.58
CA ILE A 197 -48.04 12.66 -11.19
C ILE A 197 -47.65 14.14 -11.12
N GLN A 198 -46.78 14.61 -12.02
CA GLN A 198 -46.37 16.01 -12.09
C GLN A 198 -47.56 16.92 -12.42
N GLU A 199 -48.39 16.51 -13.39
CA GLU A 199 -49.63 17.23 -13.73
C GLU A 199 -50.60 17.28 -12.54
N ALA A 200 -50.70 16.19 -11.76
CA ALA A 200 -51.57 16.12 -10.58
C ALA A 200 -51.08 16.95 -9.38
N VAL A 201 -49.76 17.08 -9.19
CA VAL A 201 -49.16 17.71 -8.00
C VAL A 201 -48.83 19.19 -8.21
N TYR A 202 -48.31 19.58 -9.38
CA TYR A 202 -47.80 20.93 -9.62
C TYR A 202 -48.68 21.78 -10.55
N GLY A 203 -49.63 21.17 -11.28
CA GLY A 203 -50.41 21.88 -12.30
C GLY A 203 -49.51 22.62 -13.31
N SER A 204 -49.97 23.76 -13.83
CA SER A 204 -49.17 24.63 -14.73
C SER A 204 -48.09 25.46 -14.02
N SER A 205 -47.92 25.31 -12.70
CA SER A 205 -46.92 26.05 -11.95
C SER A 205 -45.57 25.35 -12.07
N GLY A 206 -44.64 26.00 -12.76
CA GLY A 206 -43.29 25.47 -12.98
C GLY A 206 -42.52 25.17 -11.69
N VAL A 207 -41.62 24.20 -11.79
CA VAL A 207 -40.68 23.79 -10.72
C VAL A 207 -39.91 25.02 -10.18
N PRO A 208 -39.84 25.23 -8.86
CA PRO A 208 -39.09 26.35 -8.29
C PRO A 208 -37.60 26.33 -8.67
N GLN A 209 -37.19 27.45 -9.26
CA GLN A 209 -35.85 28.01 -9.53
C GLN A 209 -34.59 27.10 -9.45
N LEU A 210 -34.17 26.66 -10.65
CA LEU A 210 -32.92 25.97 -11.00
C LEU A 210 -31.60 26.70 -10.64
N LYS A 211 -31.63 27.97 -10.18
CA LYS A 211 -30.41 28.78 -10.04
C LYS A 211 -29.53 28.37 -8.86
N GLN A 212 -30.11 27.88 -7.76
CA GLN A 212 -29.34 27.41 -6.61
C GLN A 212 -28.76 26.00 -6.79
N ILE A 213 -29.28 25.23 -7.74
CA ILE A 213 -28.79 23.88 -8.06
C ILE A 213 -27.34 23.93 -8.56
N ALA A 214 -26.93 25.01 -9.24
CA ALA A 214 -25.58 25.14 -9.78
C ALA A 214 -24.49 25.12 -8.69
N LEU A 215 -24.73 25.78 -7.54
CA LEU A 215 -23.85 25.75 -6.38
C LEU A 215 -23.90 24.39 -5.66
N ALA A 216 -25.01 23.66 -5.80
CA ALA A 216 -25.21 22.38 -5.15
C ALA A 216 -24.55 21.18 -5.86
N LYS A 217 -24.11 21.35 -7.12
CA LYS A 217 -23.60 20.26 -7.97
C LYS A 217 -22.36 19.55 -7.41
N ASP A 218 -21.52 20.29 -6.69
CA ASP A 218 -20.27 19.78 -6.16
C ASP A 218 -20.41 19.22 -4.73
N LEU A 219 -21.61 19.28 -4.14
CA LEU A 219 -21.83 18.72 -2.81
C LEU A 219 -21.83 17.18 -2.86
N PRO A 220 -21.22 16.52 -1.87
CA PRO A 220 -21.38 15.09 -1.65
C PRO A 220 -22.86 14.71 -1.52
N THR A 221 -23.24 13.54 -2.02
CA THR A 221 -24.63 13.04 -2.02
C THR A 221 -25.38 13.25 -0.70
N PRO A 222 -24.79 12.94 0.48
CA PRO A 222 -25.50 13.13 1.75
C PRO A 222 -25.83 14.60 2.05
N LEU A 223 -24.90 15.51 1.76
CA LEU A 223 -25.12 16.95 1.94
C LEU A 223 -26.03 17.54 0.86
N TYR A 224 -25.99 17.00 -0.36
CA TYR A 224 -26.90 17.39 -1.44
C TYR A 224 -28.37 17.07 -1.07
N ILE A 225 -28.61 15.88 -0.50
CA ILE A 225 -29.94 15.47 -0.01
C ILE A 225 -30.39 16.40 1.12
N LEU A 226 -29.51 16.66 2.09
CA LEU A 226 -29.80 17.58 3.19
C LEU A 226 -30.14 18.99 2.67
N TYR A 227 -29.34 19.52 1.74
CA TYR A 227 -29.55 20.84 1.13
C TYR A 227 -30.94 20.96 0.48
N HIS A 228 -31.31 20.00 -0.37
CA HIS A 228 -32.61 20.04 -1.02
C HIS A 228 -33.77 19.88 -0.04
N SER A 229 -33.64 18.97 0.91
CA SER A 229 -34.69 18.69 1.88
C SER A 229 -34.91 19.84 2.87
N THR A 230 -33.85 20.59 3.20
CA THR A 230 -33.92 21.82 4.02
C THR A 230 -34.43 23.01 3.22
N LEU A 231 -34.05 23.16 1.95
CA LEU A 231 -34.57 24.20 1.06
C LEU A 231 -36.10 24.17 1.00
N VAL A 232 -36.67 22.99 0.74
CA VAL A 232 -38.13 22.80 0.66
C VAL A 232 -38.80 23.14 2.00
N ALA A 233 -38.17 22.76 3.11
CA ALA A 233 -38.69 23.07 4.45
C ALA A 233 -38.65 24.57 4.76
N MET A 234 -37.59 25.26 4.33
CA MET A 234 -37.40 26.71 4.53
C MET A 234 -38.37 27.55 3.68
N GLU A 235 -38.66 27.14 2.44
CA GLU A 235 -39.67 27.81 1.60
C GLU A 235 -41.06 27.77 2.24
N SER A 236 -41.36 26.71 3.00
CA SER A 236 -42.65 26.55 3.67
C SER A 236 -42.76 27.35 4.98
N HIS A 237 -41.66 27.65 5.66
CA HIS A 237 -41.65 28.31 6.98
C HIS A 237 -40.46 29.28 7.13
N PRO A 238 -40.56 30.51 6.59
CA PRO A 238 -39.50 31.51 6.65
C PRO A 238 -39.50 32.25 8.00
N GLU A 239 -38.94 31.65 9.05
CA GLU A 239 -38.74 32.30 10.34
C GLU A 239 -37.28 32.26 10.79
N LYS A 240 -36.91 33.13 11.75
CA LYS A 240 -35.53 33.38 12.19
C LYS A 240 -34.80 32.07 12.51
N THR A 241 -33.71 31.82 11.78
CA THR A 241 -32.97 30.57 11.83
C THR A 241 -31.74 30.67 12.74
N TYR A 242 -31.53 29.61 13.50
CA TYR A 242 -30.28 29.34 14.18
C TYR A 242 -29.28 28.74 13.17
N ALA A 243 -28.03 29.21 13.18
CA ALA A 243 -27.01 28.71 12.26
C ALA A 243 -26.41 27.39 12.79
N VAL A 244 -26.40 26.38 11.92
CA VAL A 244 -25.84 25.05 12.19
C VAL A 244 -24.98 24.65 11.01
N ASP A 245 -23.74 24.23 11.28
CA ASP A 245 -22.79 23.81 10.26
C ASP A 245 -22.76 22.29 10.14
N PHE A 246 -22.88 21.78 8.91
CA PHE A 246 -22.76 20.35 8.61
C PHE A 246 -21.45 20.07 7.87
N PHE A 247 -20.75 19.02 8.27
CA PHE A 247 -19.50 18.57 7.64
C PHE A 247 -19.62 17.10 7.25
N TYR A 248 -19.03 16.72 6.12
CA TYR A 248 -19.03 15.33 5.66
C TYR A 248 -17.62 14.75 5.67
N ASP A 249 -17.44 13.64 6.39
CA ASP A 249 -16.19 12.87 6.41
C ASP A 249 -16.23 11.82 5.28
N THR A 250 -15.48 12.06 4.22
CA THR A 250 -15.43 11.16 3.04
C THR A 250 -14.72 9.84 3.32
N GLN A 251 -13.86 9.78 4.35
CA GLN A 251 -13.13 8.56 4.71
C GLN A 251 -14.00 7.64 5.56
N ARG A 252 -14.76 8.21 6.49
CA ARG A 252 -15.60 7.45 7.43
C ARG A 252 -17.07 7.35 7.02
N ASN A 253 -17.47 8.10 6.00
CA ASN A 253 -18.79 8.10 5.39
C ASN A 253 -19.93 8.47 6.37
N TYR A 254 -19.74 9.49 7.19
CA TYR A 254 -20.80 10.06 8.04
C TYR A 254 -20.76 11.59 8.05
N VAL A 255 -21.87 12.21 8.46
CA VAL A 255 -22.01 13.66 8.57
C VAL A 255 -21.89 14.09 10.03
N THR A 256 -21.09 15.10 10.32
CA THR A 256 -21.04 15.73 11.64
C THR A 256 -21.74 17.08 11.61
N VAL A 257 -22.23 17.50 12.77
CA VAL A 257 -22.91 18.77 12.92
C VAL A 257 -22.32 19.57 14.08
N ARG A 258 -22.21 20.88 13.87
CA ARG A 258 -21.66 21.82 14.85
C ARG A 258 -22.63 22.97 15.08
N SER A 259 -22.78 23.33 16.35
CA SER A 259 -23.54 24.48 16.82
C SER A 259 -22.64 25.47 17.55
N ASN A 260 -22.95 26.76 17.50
CA ASN A 260 -22.20 27.80 18.22
C ASN A 260 -22.33 27.65 19.75
N THR A 261 -23.48 27.17 20.22
CA THR A 261 -23.73 26.89 21.64
C THR A 261 -23.33 25.46 21.99
N VAL A 262 -22.51 25.30 23.02
CA VAL A 262 -22.05 23.98 23.51
C VAL A 262 -23.23 23.17 24.03
N GLY A 263 -23.33 21.91 23.62
CA GLY A 263 -24.31 20.94 24.17
C GLY A 263 -25.77 21.17 23.75
N LEU A 264 -26.06 22.12 22.85
CA LEU A 264 -27.44 22.37 22.37
C LEU A 264 -28.02 21.16 21.65
N LEU A 265 -27.21 20.53 20.80
CA LEU A 265 -27.60 19.42 19.94
C LEU A 265 -27.53 18.05 20.63
N THR A 266 -26.91 18.00 21.81
CA THR A 266 -26.76 16.77 22.59
C THR A 266 -28.12 16.31 23.11
N SER A 267 -28.43 15.03 22.90
CA SER A 267 -29.70 14.43 23.32
C SER A 267 -30.91 15.22 22.80
N LEU A 268 -30.82 15.75 21.56
CA LEU A 268 -31.97 16.34 20.87
C LEU A 268 -33.07 15.31 20.70
N PHE A 269 -32.66 14.08 20.37
CA PHE A 269 -33.48 12.90 20.42
C PHE A 269 -32.98 11.95 21.52
N PRO A 270 -33.87 11.12 22.10
CA PRO A 270 -33.49 10.17 23.14
C PRO A 270 -32.33 9.26 22.69
N PHE A 271 -31.36 9.04 23.58
CA PHE A 271 -30.22 8.13 23.39
C PHE A 271 -29.26 8.48 22.23
N ASP A 272 -29.31 9.70 21.71
CA ASP A 272 -28.39 10.20 20.68
C ASP A 272 -27.48 11.32 21.24
N GLU A 273 -26.30 10.91 21.72
CA GLU A 273 -25.32 11.81 22.35
C GLU A 273 -24.20 12.25 21.38
N GLY A 274 -24.11 11.59 20.23
CA GLY A 274 -23.05 11.84 19.24
C GLY A 274 -21.64 11.54 19.77
N SER A 275 -21.52 10.61 20.72
CA SER A 275 -20.27 10.18 21.37
C SER A 275 -19.58 9.01 20.68
N HIS A 276 -20.26 8.33 19.76
CA HIS A 276 -19.76 7.15 19.05
C HIS A 276 -20.01 7.27 17.54
N SER A 277 -19.18 6.57 16.76
CA SER A 277 -19.34 6.52 15.31
C SER A 277 -20.68 5.84 14.98
N PRO A 278 -21.51 6.43 14.10
CA PRO A 278 -22.75 5.80 13.66
C PRO A 278 -22.48 4.66 12.67
N ASN A 279 -21.27 4.56 12.11
CA ASN A 279 -20.88 3.55 11.14
C ASN A 279 -20.24 2.32 11.84
N PRO A 280 -20.87 1.14 11.82
CA PRO A 280 -20.33 -0.07 12.45
C PRO A 280 -19.03 -0.58 11.82
N LEU A 281 -18.76 -0.22 10.57
CA LEU A 281 -17.51 -0.57 9.87
C LEU A 281 -16.31 0.25 10.34
N ASP A 282 -16.56 1.33 11.09
CA ASP A 282 -15.53 2.09 11.79
C ASP A 282 -15.10 1.31 13.05
N SER A 283 -14.39 0.20 12.83
CA SER A 283 -13.97 -0.76 13.85
C SER A 283 -12.82 -0.29 14.73
N SER A 284 -12.39 0.97 14.59
CA SER A 284 -11.43 1.61 15.49
C SER A 284 -12.08 1.99 16.82
N LYS A 285 -12.48 0.99 17.60
CA LYS A 285 -13.04 1.16 18.95
C LYS A 285 -12.07 1.87 19.93
N GLU A 286 -10.80 2.02 19.57
CA GLU A 286 -9.74 2.45 20.48
C GLU A 286 -9.28 3.92 20.32
N ASP A 287 -9.67 4.63 19.27
CA ASP A 287 -9.24 6.04 19.05
C ASP A 287 -10.41 7.03 18.96
N TYR A 288 -11.64 6.59 19.24
CA TYR A 288 -12.83 7.43 19.21
C TYR A 288 -13.01 8.28 20.48
N GLU A 289 -11.91 8.82 21.04
CA GLU A 289 -12.06 10.10 21.71
C GLU A 289 -12.27 11.11 20.58
N ILE A 290 -13.48 11.65 20.43
CA ILE A 290 -13.79 12.77 19.53
C ILE A 290 -12.96 13.99 20.01
N LYS A 291 -11.65 13.99 19.77
CA LYS A 291 -10.72 15.06 20.08
C LYS A 291 -10.90 16.24 19.13
N ASN A 292 -11.68 16.07 18.07
CA ASN A 292 -11.93 17.11 17.07
C ASN A 292 -13.31 17.76 17.24
N VAL A 293 -13.47 18.53 18.34
CA VAL A 293 -14.50 19.57 18.49
C VAL A 293 -14.60 20.48 17.24
N LYS A 294 -13.49 20.58 16.48
CA LYS A 294 -13.37 21.37 15.24
C LYS A 294 -14.49 21.10 14.23
N TYR A 295 -14.89 19.84 14.04
CA TYR A 295 -15.82 19.44 12.98
C TYR A 295 -17.20 18.99 13.52
N GLY A 296 -17.45 19.13 14.81
CA GLY A 296 -18.75 18.78 15.42
C GLY A 296 -18.91 17.29 15.74
N ARG A 297 -20.14 16.88 16.03
CA ARG A 297 -20.49 15.53 16.50
C ARG A 297 -21.32 14.76 15.46
N PRO A 298 -21.13 13.44 15.30
CA PRO A 298 -21.92 12.63 14.39
C PRO A 298 -23.13 12.03 15.10
N TYR A 299 -24.21 12.80 15.19
CA TYR A 299 -25.47 12.29 15.72
C TYR A 299 -26.16 11.36 14.71
N LYS A 300 -26.91 10.37 15.21
CA LYS A 300 -27.69 9.45 14.37
C LYS A 300 -28.80 10.17 13.61
N TRP A 301 -29.47 11.14 14.24
CA TRP A 301 -30.53 11.92 13.59
C TRP A 301 -30.04 12.68 12.35
N VAL A 302 -28.79 13.17 12.38
CA VAL A 302 -28.16 13.86 11.24
C VAL A 302 -27.96 12.89 10.07
N GLN A 303 -27.57 11.64 10.36
CA GLN A 303 -27.41 10.62 9.32
C GLN A 303 -28.74 10.29 8.66
N GLY A 304 -29.81 10.17 9.46
CA GLY A 304 -31.17 9.95 8.98
C GLY A 304 -31.66 11.07 8.06
N LEU A 305 -31.37 12.34 8.39
CA LEU A 305 -31.66 13.47 7.51
C LEU A 305 -30.90 13.40 6.19
N CYS A 306 -29.66 12.94 6.21
CA CYS A 306 -28.81 12.81 5.03
C CYS A 306 -29.02 11.49 4.26
N LYS A 307 -29.98 10.65 4.69
CA LYS A 307 -30.26 9.32 4.11
C LYS A 307 -29.05 8.36 4.14
N LEU A 308 -28.22 8.52 5.16
CA LEU A 308 -27.14 7.58 5.47
C LEU A 308 -27.68 6.54 6.45
N TYR A 309 -27.83 5.32 5.95
CA TYR A 309 -28.39 4.19 6.69
C TYR A 309 -27.26 3.29 7.17
N PHE A 310 -27.10 3.19 8.49
CA PHE A 310 -26.15 2.28 9.11
C PHE A 310 -26.90 1.13 9.77
N LEU A 311 -26.38 -0.09 9.64
CA LEU A 311 -26.97 -1.26 10.28
C LEU A 311 -26.80 -1.14 11.81
N PRO A 312 -27.85 -1.37 12.61
CA PRO A 312 -27.73 -1.41 14.06
C PRO A 312 -26.72 -2.48 14.49
N SER A 313 -25.99 -2.24 15.57
CA SER A 313 -25.18 -3.28 16.21
C SER A 313 -26.09 -4.15 17.10
N ASP A 314 -26.16 -5.45 16.78
CA ASP A 314 -26.88 -6.61 17.38
C ASP A 314 -27.22 -6.59 18.90
N THR A 315 -27.84 -5.53 19.41
CA THR A 315 -28.29 -5.45 20.81
C THR A 315 -29.81 -5.32 20.80
N GLY A 316 -30.48 -6.48 20.90
CA GLY A 316 -31.90 -6.72 20.63
C GLY A 316 -32.98 -5.95 21.41
N ASN A 317 -32.64 -4.83 22.04
CA ASN A 317 -33.60 -3.85 22.59
C ASN A 317 -33.45 -2.44 22.01
N ARG A 318 -32.39 -2.16 21.23
CA ARG A 318 -32.14 -0.83 20.61
C ARG A 318 -32.69 -0.69 19.19
N GLU A 319 -33.11 -1.79 18.57
CA GLU A 319 -33.50 -1.85 17.16
C GLU A 319 -34.77 -1.05 16.83
N GLU A 320 -35.80 -1.12 17.68
CA GLU A 320 -37.04 -0.36 17.46
C GLU A 320 -36.83 1.14 17.61
N MET A 321 -35.98 1.56 18.54
CA MET A 321 -35.82 2.98 18.90
C MET A 321 -34.85 3.72 17.96
N ASP A 322 -33.82 3.04 17.44
CA ASP A 322 -32.94 3.59 16.39
C ASP A 322 -33.67 3.74 15.05
N SER A 323 -34.70 2.91 14.77
CA SER A 323 -35.50 2.99 13.55
C SER A 323 -36.22 4.34 13.37
N HIS A 324 -36.66 4.96 14.47
CA HIS A 324 -37.31 6.27 14.45
C HIS A 324 -36.33 7.40 14.14
N LEU A 325 -35.04 7.25 14.50
CA LEU A 325 -33.99 8.23 14.22
C LEU A 325 -33.52 8.17 12.76
N ILE A 326 -33.68 6.99 12.14
CA ILE A 326 -33.27 6.69 10.78
C ILE A 326 -34.18 7.36 9.73
N ASN A 327 -35.44 7.63 10.06
CA ASN A 327 -36.43 8.24 9.16
C ASN A 327 -37.10 9.50 9.74
N ILE A 328 -36.33 10.35 10.41
CA ILE A 328 -36.86 11.62 10.93
C ILE A 328 -37.21 12.54 9.75
N PRO A 329 -38.46 13.05 9.65
CA PRO A 329 -38.78 14.10 8.70
C PRO A 329 -38.00 15.38 9.02
N VAL A 330 -37.49 16.05 7.99
CA VAL A 330 -36.70 17.29 8.15
C VAL A 330 -37.42 18.34 8.99
N LEU A 331 -38.74 18.49 8.79
CA LEU A 331 -39.56 19.41 9.59
C LEU A 331 -39.58 19.03 11.08
N THR A 332 -39.62 17.74 11.42
CA THR A 332 -39.57 17.28 12.81
C THR A 332 -38.23 17.64 13.46
N ALA A 333 -37.11 17.46 12.73
CA ALA A 333 -35.80 17.87 13.22
C ALA A 333 -35.70 19.40 13.39
N ILE A 334 -36.20 20.18 12.44
CA ILE A 334 -36.25 21.66 12.53
C ILE A 334 -37.09 22.11 13.73
N HIS A 335 -38.27 21.52 13.93
CA HIS A 335 -39.12 21.82 15.09
C HIS A 335 -38.45 21.45 16.41
N ALA A 336 -37.79 20.29 16.49
CA ALA A 336 -37.06 19.87 17.68
C ALA A 336 -35.92 20.86 18.01
N LEU A 337 -35.15 21.27 17.00
CA LEU A 337 -34.09 22.28 17.16
C LEU A 337 -34.64 23.62 17.66
N ARG A 338 -35.77 24.04 17.09
CA ARG A 338 -36.44 25.29 17.46
C ARG A 338 -36.95 25.26 18.90
N ASN A 339 -37.65 24.20 19.28
CA ASN A 339 -38.15 24.03 20.66
C ASN A 339 -36.97 24.02 21.63
N ARG A 340 -35.93 23.23 21.34
CA ARG A 340 -34.71 23.19 22.15
C ARG A 340 -34.05 24.56 22.29
N TYR A 341 -33.99 25.35 21.22
CA TYR A 341 -33.46 26.71 21.29
C TYR A 341 -34.31 27.62 22.19
N ASN A 342 -35.63 27.60 22.02
CA ASN A 342 -36.55 28.39 22.84
C ASN A 342 -36.50 27.99 24.32
N ASP A 343 -36.40 26.69 24.60
CA ASP A 343 -36.27 26.15 25.96
C ASP A 343 -34.96 26.61 26.60
N ARG A 344 -33.86 26.64 25.84
CA ARG A 344 -32.56 27.14 26.31
C ARG A 344 -32.55 28.64 26.54
N VAL A 345 -33.18 29.42 25.67
CA VAL A 345 -33.32 30.88 25.87
C VAL A 345 -34.18 31.15 27.11
N SER A 346 -35.28 30.43 27.29
CA SER A 346 -36.13 30.52 28.48
C SER A 346 -35.35 30.18 29.75
N LEU A 347 -34.59 29.08 29.74
CA LEU A 347 -33.74 28.68 30.87
C LEU A 347 -32.67 29.74 31.17
N GLN A 348 -32.01 30.30 30.15
CA GLN A 348 -31.01 31.36 30.35
C GLN A 348 -31.62 32.62 30.96
N HIS A 349 -32.83 32.99 30.53
CA HIS A 349 -33.57 34.11 31.12
C HIS A 349 -33.94 33.83 32.58
N GLU A 350 -34.44 32.63 32.90
CA GLU A 350 -34.75 32.20 34.27
C GLU A 350 -33.50 32.22 35.17
N LEU A 351 -32.39 31.65 34.69
CA LEU A 351 -31.11 31.64 35.42
C LEU A 351 -30.59 33.07 35.65
N SER A 352 -30.70 33.96 34.66
CA SER A 352 -30.29 35.37 34.79
C SER A 352 -31.16 36.10 35.82
N SER A 353 -32.49 35.88 35.80
CA SER A 353 -33.41 36.45 36.79
C SER A 353 -33.10 35.98 38.21
N LEU A 354 -32.71 34.71 38.41
CA LEU A 354 -32.30 34.19 39.72
C LEU A 354 -30.97 34.79 40.20
N GLN A 355 -30.01 35.03 39.30
CA GLN A 355 -28.77 35.73 39.60
C GLN A 355 -29.01 37.21 39.97
N GLU A 356 -29.96 37.87 39.32
CA GLU A 356 -30.34 39.24 39.64
C GLU A 356 -31.08 39.33 40.97
N LYS A 357 -32.03 38.44 41.24
CA LYS A 357 -32.75 38.38 42.52
C LYS A 357 -31.82 38.12 43.71
N THR A 358 -30.80 37.28 43.54
CA THR A 358 -29.76 37.07 44.57
C THR A 358 -28.91 38.32 44.81
N LYS A 359 -28.54 39.06 43.75
CA LYS A 359 -27.81 40.35 43.89
C LYS A 359 -28.66 41.44 44.57
N VAL A 360 -29.97 41.50 44.29
CA VAL A 360 -30.89 42.44 44.94
C VAL A 360 -31.10 42.09 46.42
N MET A 361 -31.11 40.80 46.77
CA MET A 361 -31.14 40.36 48.17
C MET A 361 -29.86 40.70 48.93
N ASP A 362 -28.68 40.60 48.31
CA ASP A 362 -27.43 41.09 48.90
C ASP A 362 -27.48 42.62 49.16
N ALA A 363 -28.20 43.39 48.32
CA ALA A 363 -28.40 44.82 48.52
C ALA A 363 -29.46 45.16 49.60
N ALA A 364 -30.52 44.36 49.72
CA ALA A 364 -31.58 44.53 50.72
C ALA A 364 -31.19 44.03 52.13
N GLN A 365 -30.11 43.25 52.25
CA GLN A 365 -29.61 42.74 53.53
C GLN A 365 -29.09 43.81 54.50
N ASN A 366 -28.94 45.07 54.07
CA ASN A 366 -28.60 46.17 54.95
C ASN A 366 -29.79 46.96 55.53
N GLU A 367 -31.04 46.73 55.09
CA GLU A 367 -32.20 47.50 55.58
C GLU A 367 -33.32 46.69 56.23
N TYR A 368 -33.31 45.36 56.16
CA TYR A 368 -34.40 44.52 56.71
C TYR A 368 -33.95 43.62 57.88
N ARG A 369 -33.20 44.20 58.83
CA ARG A 369 -33.05 43.66 60.19
C ARG A 369 -33.77 44.60 61.14
N GLU A 370 -35.09 44.51 61.28
CA GLU A 370 -35.82 44.92 62.51
C GLU A 370 -37.35 44.84 62.44
N SER A 371 -37.96 43.99 61.62
CA SER A 371 -39.40 43.75 61.82
C SER A 371 -39.85 42.48 61.11
N HIS A 372 -39.91 41.36 61.81
CA HIS A 372 -41.06 40.42 61.82
C HIS A 372 -40.65 39.11 62.52
N PRO A 373 -41.30 38.73 63.64
CA PRO A 373 -41.14 37.41 64.24
C PRO A 373 -41.87 36.35 63.41
N SER A 374 -41.17 35.24 63.19
CA SER A 374 -41.63 34.02 62.49
C SER A 374 -42.85 33.37 63.17
N THR A 375 -43.89 33.05 62.40
CA THR A 375 -44.97 32.15 62.81
C THR A 375 -44.52 30.68 62.80
N PRO A 376 -44.96 29.83 63.74
CA PRO A 376 -44.57 28.43 63.79
C PRO A 376 -45.38 27.62 62.77
N GLY A 377 -44.73 27.22 61.67
CA GLY A 377 -45.31 26.33 60.65
C GLY A 377 -44.89 26.62 59.21
N SER A 378 -44.34 27.81 58.92
CA SER A 378 -43.86 28.19 57.59
C SER A 378 -42.35 27.96 57.49
N VAL A 379 -41.91 27.23 56.47
CA VAL A 379 -40.51 26.87 56.27
C VAL A 379 -39.86 27.97 55.42
N SER A 380 -39.39 29.04 56.06
CA SER A 380 -38.74 30.15 55.36
C SER A 380 -37.30 29.79 54.94
N VAL A 381 -37.13 29.33 53.71
CA VAL A 381 -35.82 29.12 53.09
C VAL A 381 -35.54 30.27 52.12
N GLN A 382 -34.42 30.95 52.30
CA GLN A 382 -33.99 32.06 51.45
C GLN A 382 -32.83 31.63 50.54
N LEU A 383 -32.92 31.92 49.24
CA LEU A 383 -31.83 31.72 48.29
C LEU A 383 -30.84 32.88 48.39
N MET A 384 -29.65 32.62 48.93
CA MET A 384 -28.62 33.62 49.21
C MET A 384 -27.69 33.84 48.02
N SER A 385 -27.28 32.76 47.37
CA SER A 385 -26.35 32.82 46.25
C SER A 385 -26.80 31.83 45.20
N TRP A 386 -26.69 32.21 43.93
CA TRP A 386 -26.90 31.33 42.78
C TRP A 386 -25.79 31.59 41.76
N LYS A 387 -24.95 30.58 41.52
CA LYS A 387 -23.81 30.70 40.59
C LYS A 387 -23.76 29.50 39.66
N GLU A 388 -23.52 29.75 38.39
CA GLU A 388 -23.22 28.70 37.43
C GLU A 388 -21.78 28.22 37.65
N VAL A 389 -21.59 26.91 37.64
CA VAL A 389 -20.32 26.24 37.92
C VAL A 389 -20.07 25.22 36.81
N PRO A 390 -18.82 25.01 36.35
CA PRO A 390 -18.53 24.00 35.36
C PRO A 390 -19.07 22.63 35.77
N SER A 391 -19.89 22.04 34.90
CA SER A 391 -20.41 20.68 35.07
C SER A 391 -19.33 19.65 34.69
N PRO A 392 -19.19 18.54 35.44
CA PRO A 392 -18.35 17.42 35.07
C PRO A 392 -18.95 16.58 33.94
N LYS A 393 -20.25 16.74 33.66
CA LYS A 393 -20.93 16.09 32.53
C LYS A 393 -21.06 17.10 31.38
N GLU A 394 -20.60 16.70 30.20
CA GLU A 394 -20.62 17.56 29.02
C GLU A 394 -22.05 17.88 28.56
N GLY A 395 -22.34 19.16 28.31
CA GLY A 395 -23.66 19.64 27.89
C GLY A 395 -24.66 19.90 29.03
N TYR A 396 -24.34 19.50 30.27
CA TYR A 396 -25.12 19.82 31.45
C TYR A 396 -24.78 21.22 31.95
N VAL A 397 -25.80 21.93 32.43
CA VAL A 397 -25.62 23.19 33.15
C VAL A 397 -25.67 22.87 34.63
N ARG A 398 -24.56 23.10 35.35
CA ARG A 398 -24.50 22.92 36.80
C ARG A 398 -24.59 24.27 37.48
N CYS A 399 -25.55 24.41 38.39
CA CYS A 399 -25.69 25.58 39.23
C CYS A 399 -25.47 25.21 40.69
N LYS A 400 -24.78 26.07 41.43
CA LYS A 400 -24.63 25.96 42.88
C LYS A 400 -25.41 27.08 43.54
N GLY A 401 -26.34 26.69 44.40
CA GLY A 401 -27.11 27.57 45.25
C GLY A 401 -26.69 27.45 46.71
N ILE A 402 -26.75 28.54 47.46
CA ILE A 402 -26.70 28.51 48.93
C ILE A 402 -28.09 28.89 49.42
N LEU A 403 -28.74 27.97 50.12
CA LEU A 403 -30.03 28.16 50.76
C LEU A 403 -29.79 28.40 52.25
N LYS A 404 -30.36 29.46 52.80
CA LYS A 404 -30.25 29.78 54.23
C LYS A 404 -31.60 29.58 54.91
N ARG A 405 -31.57 28.87 56.03
CA ARG A 405 -32.68 28.74 56.96
C ARG A 405 -32.15 29.04 58.36
N ASP A 406 -32.69 30.09 58.99
CA ASP A 406 -32.27 30.55 60.31
C ASP A 406 -30.74 30.79 60.42
N LYS A 407 -30.02 29.85 61.06
CA LYS A 407 -28.55 29.87 61.24
C LYS A 407 -27.81 28.83 60.39
N GLU A 408 -28.52 28.01 59.62
CA GLU A 408 -27.94 26.95 58.81
C GLU A 408 -27.89 27.34 57.34
N GLU A 409 -26.74 27.11 56.72
CA GLU A 409 -26.52 27.28 55.29
C GLU A 409 -26.42 25.91 54.64
N ILE A 410 -27.27 25.66 53.66
CA ILE A 410 -27.33 24.42 52.90
C ILE A 410 -26.85 24.72 51.48
N GLU A 411 -25.73 24.14 51.10
CA GLU A 411 -25.28 24.14 49.71
C GLU A 411 -26.12 23.13 48.91
N CYS A 412 -26.76 23.61 47.84
CA CYS A 412 -27.42 22.78 46.85
C CYS A 412 -26.70 22.88 45.50
N SER A 413 -26.51 21.75 44.84
CA SER A 413 -26.05 21.68 43.45
C SER A 413 -27.18 21.15 42.59
N VAL A 414 -27.51 21.90 41.54
CA VAL A 414 -28.53 21.55 40.55
C VAL A 414 -27.83 21.23 39.24
N ASP A 415 -27.99 19.99 38.77
CA ASP A 415 -27.52 19.54 37.47
C ASP A 415 -28.70 19.51 36.50
N ILE A 416 -28.63 20.36 35.47
CA ILE A 416 -29.66 20.45 34.43
C ILE A 416 -29.15 19.73 33.18
N ALA A 417 -29.82 18.65 32.80
CA ALA A 417 -29.54 17.85 31.63
C ALA A 417 -29.94 18.57 30.32
N PRO A 418 -29.31 18.24 29.19
CA PRO A 418 -29.65 18.80 27.89
C PRO A 418 -31.11 18.61 27.46
N THR A 419 -31.79 17.60 28.01
CA THR A 419 -33.19 17.24 27.73
C THR A 419 -34.22 18.19 28.36
N TYR A 420 -33.78 19.27 29.01
CA TYR A 420 -34.67 20.33 29.49
C TYR A 420 -35.61 20.73 28.34
N PRO A 421 -36.93 20.66 28.55
CA PRO A 421 -37.57 20.95 29.82
C PRO A 421 -38.21 19.69 30.47
N SER A 422 -37.75 18.47 30.14
CA SER A 422 -38.32 17.24 30.71
C SER A 422 -38.15 17.15 32.25
N PRO A 423 -39.08 16.52 32.98
CA PRO A 423 -39.02 16.44 34.45
C PRO A 423 -37.81 15.64 34.96
N SER A 424 -37.27 14.72 34.16
CA SER A 424 -36.03 13.97 34.46
C SER A 424 -34.76 14.78 34.20
N SER A 425 -34.87 16.02 33.70
CA SER A 425 -33.73 16.84 33.31
C SER A 425 -33.09 17.60 34.47
N VAL A 426 -33.60 17.51 35.70
CA VAL A 426 -33.12 18.33 36.82
C VAL A 426 -32.82 17.42 38.00
N ALA A 427 -31.55 17.31 38.34
CA ALA A 427 -31.10 16.60 39.54
C ALA A 427 -30.62 17.61 40.57
N ILE A 428 -31.15 17.53 41.80
CA ILE A 428 -30.75 18.39 42.91
C ILE A 428 -30.04 17.53 43.94
N GLN A 429 -28.86 17.98 44.37
CA GLN A 429 -28.07 17.34 45.41
C GLN A 429 -27.74 18.35 46.51
N PHE A 430 -27.91 17.96 47.78
CA PHE A 430 -27.61 18.78 48.94
C PHE A 430 -26.32 18.29 49.62
N SER A 431 -25.45 19.21 50.04
CA SER A 431 -24.09 18.87 50.54
C SER A 431 -24.02 18.51 52.04
N SER A 432 -25.12 18.56 52.80
CA SER A 432 -25.06 18.38 54.26
C SER A 432 -25.14 16.92 54.70
N ARG A 433 -24.30 16.55 55.69
CA ARG A 433 -24.37 15.29 56.43
C ARG A 433 -25.56 15.34 57.39
N GLN A 434 -26.58 14.52 57.11
CA GLN A 434 -27.65 14.11 58.05
C GLN A 434 -28.22 15.23 58.94
N THR A 435 -29.10 16.06 58.40
CA THR A 435 -30.11 16.79 59.18
C THR A 435 -31.51 16.32 58.76
N GLU A 436 -32.46 16.23 59.70
CA GLU A 436 -33.88 15.91 59.43
C GLU A 436 -34.47 16.80 58.32
N VAL A 437 -33.93 18.02 58.17
CA VAL A 437 -34.25 19.01 57.13
C VAL A 437 -33.92 18.51 55.72
N VAL A 438 -32.79 17.83 55.52
CA VAL A 438 -32.41 17.30 54.19
C VAL A 438 -33.32 16.13 53.81
N SER A 439 -33.68 15.25 54.75
CA SER A 439 -34.66 14.17 54.47
C SER A 439 -36.06 14.69 54.17
N LEU A 440 -36.48 15.78 54.83
CA LEU A 440 -37.78 16.42 54.56
C LEU A 440 -37.79 17.10 53.19
N LEU A 441 -36.72 17.84 52.84
CA LEU A 441 -36.61 18.49 51.53
C LEU A 441 -36.47 17.46 50.39
N GLN A 442 -35.72 16.38 50.61
CA GLN A 442 -35.59 15.30 49.64
C GLN A 442 -36.92 14.56 49.44
N SER A 443 -37.63 14.21 50.52
CA SER A 443 -38.95 13.56 50.40
C SER A 443 -40.03 14.45 49.77
N GLN A 444 -39.99 15.76 50.01
CA GLN A 444 -40.88 16.72 49.32
C GLN A 444 -40.50 16.92 47.85
N LEU A 445 -39.21 16.90 47.52
CA LEU A 445 -38.73 16.94 46.14
C LEU A 445 -39.15 15.68 45.37
N ASP A 446 -39.01 14.50 45.98
CA ASP A 446 -39.43 13.22 45.41
C ASP A 446 -40.95 13.20 45.17
N LEU A 447 -41.75 13.76 46.10
CA LEU A 447 -43.20 13.94 45.95
C LEU A 447 -43.60 14.92 44.83
N LEU A 448 -42.82 15.98 44.62
CA LEU A 448 -43.04 16.96 43.55
C LEU A 448 -42.65 16.39 42.19
N GLN A 449 -41.53 15.70 42.09
CA GLN A 449 -41.09 14.99 40.88
C GLN A 449 -42.09 13.91 40.44
N LEU A 450 -42.80 13.28 41.38
CA LEU A 450 -43.88 12.33 41.11
C LEU A 450 -45.21 12.97 40.66
N LYS A 451 -45.45 14.26 40.93
CA LYS A 451 -46.75 14.92 40.69
C LYS A 451 -46.79 15.91 39.53
N THR A 452 -45.65 16.43 39.05
CA THR A 452 -45.66 17.49 38.03
C THR A 452 -45.10 17.03 36.69
N HIS A 453 -45.97 16.90 35.68
CA HIS A 453 -45.65 16.72 34.26
C HIS A 453 -45.17 18.01 33.55
N TYR A 454 -44.61 18.97 34.27
CA TYR A 454 -44.21 20.27 33.73
C TYR A 454 -42.74 20.56 34.01
N PRO A 455 -42.09 21.38 33.16
CA PRO A 455 -40.71 21.79 33.33
C PRO A 455 -40.48 22.64 34.58
N LEU A 456 -39.26 23.15 34.81
CA LEU A 456 -38.91 24.15 35.83
C LEU A 456 -39.68 25.48 35.64
N SER A 457 -40.98 25.42 35.35
CA SER A 457 -41.89 26.53 35.52
C SER A 457 -41.67 27.10 36.92
N GLU A 458 -41.84 28.41 36.97
CA GLU A 458 -41.94 29.26 38.13
C GLU A 458 -42.42 28.51 39.37
N LYS A 459 -43.36 27.55 39.28
CA LYS A 459 -43.83 26.68 40.36
C LYS A 459 -42.81 25.79 41.08
N VAL A 460 -41.71 25.28 40.53
CA VAL A 460 -40.78 24.44 41.34
C VAL A 460 -39.91 25.32 42.23
N LEU A 461 -39.36 26.40 41.66
CA LEU A 461 -38.60 27.40 42.40
C LEU A 461 -39.49 28.34 43.22
N SER A 462 -40.71 28.60 42.77
CA SER A 462 -41.76 29.28 43.52
C SER A 462 -42.46 28.34 44.48
N SER A 463 -42.31 27.02 44.43
CA SER A 463 -42.71 26.12 45.53
C SER A 463 -41.60 26.02 46.56
N ILE A 464 -40.34 26.09 46.14
CA ILE A 464 -39.22 26.35 47.06
C ILE A 464 -39.35 27.74 47.70
N ALA A 465 -39.86 28.74 46.97
CA ALA A 465 -40.18 30.06 47.52
C ALA A 465 -41.57 30.17 48.17
N SER A 466 -42.56 29.33 47.82
CA SER A 466 -43.91 29.29 48.44
C SER A 466 -44.04 28.24 49.53
N LEU A 467 -42.95 27.57 49.90
CA LEU A 467 -42.77 27.02 51.25
C LEU A 467 -42.73 28.14 52.32
N SER A 468 -42.75 29.41 51.89
CA SER A 468 -42.85 30.62 52.71
C SER A 468 -44.25 31.22 52.90
N SER A 469 -45.33 30.63 52.36
CA SER A 469 -46.71 31.02 52.73
C SER A 469 -47.29 30.07 53.76
#